data_AF-A0A7K4GW21-F1
#
_entry.id   AF-A0A7K4GW21-F1
#
_cell.length_a   1.000
_cell.length_b   1.000
_cell.length_c   1.000
_cell.angle_alpha   90.00
_cell.angle_beta   90.00
_cell.angle_gamma   90.00
#
_symmetry.space_group_name_H-M   'P 1'
#
loop_
_entity.id
_entity.type
_entity.pdbx_description
1 polymer ?
#
loop_
_entity_poly.entity_id
_entity_poly.type
_entity_poly.pdbx_seq_one_letter_code
_entity_poly.pdbx_strand_id
1 'polypeptide(L)'
;NSPWVLVADLASPAIKPYLQKYGIINVANVFQTRYTQTHLSDVNKMIQGIITSYRQFVNQKPFYKQIKSCGSKTQSELIYRKQVNNNSILELNNNNILIINLYCIIRNIEEREPLNNIDLNKLIKEAINYQKAFDTETAIGYINDRYRETRKFKDGGINSVIRKQKEKKNLTKEPHNDTILGSLFTGR
;
A
#
# COMPACT_ATOMS: atom_id res chain seq x y z
N ASN A 1 2.11 4.41 -32.04
CA ASN A 1 1.17 3.28 -32.17
C ASN A 1 1.97 2.02 -31.90
N SER A 2 1.67 1.27 -30.83
CA SER A 2 2.48 0.12 -30.39
C SER A 2 1.73 -1.18 -30.71
N PRO A 3 2.02 -1.84 -31.85
CA PRO A 3 1.23 -2.96 -32.36
C PRO A 3 1.23 -4.23 -31.48
N TRP A 4 2.03 -4.28 -30.42
CA TRP A 4 2.08 -5.38 -29.44
C TRP A 4 1.10 -5.21 -28.26
N VAL A 5 0.38 -4.08 -28.17
CA VAL A 5 -0.57 -3.83 -27.10
C VAL A 5 -1.98 -4.07 -27.60
N LEU A 6 -2.61 -5.15 -27.12
CA LEU A 6 -4.03 -5.39 -27.32
C LEU A 6 -4.81 -4.58 -26.28
N VAL A 7 -5.64 -3.65 -26.74
CA VAL A 7 -6.57 -2.88 -25.90
C VAL A 7 -7.98 -3.36 -26.20
N ALA A 8 -8.67 -3.86 -25.18
CA ALA A 8 -10.04 -4.33 -25.30
C ALA A 8 -10.98 -3.47 -24.46
N ASP A 9 -12.05 -2.96 -25.08
CA ASP A 9 -13.16 -2.35 -24.36
C ASP A 9 -14.14 -3.43 -23.91
N LEU A 10 -14.06 -3.79 -22.63
CA LEU A 10 -14.90 -4.81 -22.00
C LEU A 10 -16.38 -4.39 -21.91
N ALA A 11 -16.70 -3.09 -22.01
CA ALA A 11 -18.06 -2.58 -22.00
C ALA A 11 -18.70 -2.57 -23.40
N SER A 12 -17.94 -2.85 -24.45
CA SER A 12 -18.44 -2.81 -25.82
C SER A 12 -19.51 -3.88 -26.10
N PRO A 13 -20.58 -3.57 -26.87
CA PRO A 13 -21.58 -4.56 -27.26
C PRO A 13 -20.98 -5.73 -28.05
N ALA A 14 -19.93 -5.47 -28.83
CA ALA A 14 -19.27 -6.46 -29.67
C ALA A 14 -18.57 -7.57 -28.88
N ILE A 15 -18.05 -7.27 -27.68
CA ILE A 15 -17.33 -8.26 -26.86
C ILE A 15 -18.26 -9.08 -25.95
N LYS A 16 -19.46 -8.56 -25.68
CA LYS A 16 -20.49 -9.20 -24.84
C LYS A 16 -20.76 -10.67 -25.19
N PRO A 17 -20.99 -11.08 -26.46
CA PRO A 17 -21.22 -12.49 -26.78
C PRO A 17 -20.01 -13.38 -26.49
N TYR A 18 -18.79 -12.85 -26.53
CA TYR A 18 -17.58 -13.60 -26.16
C TYR A 18 -17.48 -13.77 -24.65
N LEU A 19 -17.74 -12.71 -23.87
CA LEU A 19 -17.74 -12.76 -22.41
C LEU A 19 -18.81 -13.71 -21.84
N GLN A 20 -20.01 -13.69 -22.43
CA GLN A 20 -21.12 -14.56 -22.02
C GLN A 20 -20.80 -16.06 -22.16
N LYS A 21 -20.01 -16.45 -23.18
CA LYS A 21 -19.54 -17.84 -23.33
C LYS A 21 -18.72 -18.33 -22.14
N TYR A 22 -18.09 -17.42 -21.39
CA TYR A 22 -17.30 -17.72 -20.20
C TYR A 22 -18.03 -17.39 -18.89
N GLY A 23 -19.37 -17.23 -18.95
CA GLY A 23 -20.20 -16.95 -17.78
C GLY A 23 -20.08 -15.52 -17.24
N ILE A 24 -19.49 -14.60 -18.00
CA ILE A 24 -19.29 -13.21 -17.58
C ILE A 24 -20.48 -12.37 -18.04
N ILE A 25 -21.21 -11.81 -17.07
CA ILE A 25 -22.48 -11.10 -17.31
C ILE A 25 -22.25 -9.61 -17.55
N ASN A 26 -21.25 -9.02 -16.88
CA ASN A 26 -20.91 -7.60 -16.97
C ASN A 26 -19.42 -7.37 -16.64
N VAL A 27 -18.95 -6.14 -16.85
CA VAL A 27 -17.56 -5.75 -16.60
C VAL A 27 -17.17 -5.92 -15.14
N ALA A 28 -18.05 -5.59 -14.20
CA ALA A 28 -17.76 -5.74 -12.77
C ALA A 28 -17.51 -7.22 -12.40
N ASN A 29 -18.28 -8.13 -13.01
CA ASN A 29 -18.13 -9.57 -12.82
C ASN A 29 -16.77 -10.10 -13.32
N VAL A 30 -16.17 -9.49 -14.35
CA VAL A 30 -14.80 -9.82 -14.78
C VAL A 30 -13.83 -9.63 -13.60
N PHE A 31 -13.84 -8.46 -12.99
CA PHE A 31 -12.92 -8.11 -11.91
C PHE A 31 -13.20 -8.87 -10.61
N GLN A 32 -14.45 -9.26 -10.37
CA GLN A 32 -14.83 -10.06 -9.20
C GLN A 32 -14.43 -11.53 -9.32
N THR A 33 -14.54 -12.13 -10.51
CA THR A 33 -14.39 -13.59 -10.69
C THR A 33 -13.05 -14.00 -11.29
N ARG A 34 -12.38 -13.12 -12.03
CA ARG A 34 -11.14 -13.44 -12.75
C ARG A 34 -9.88 -12.83 -12.12
N TYR A 35 -10.05 -11.97 -11.12
CA TYR A 35 -8.95 -11.29 -10.44
C TYR A 35 -9.11 -11.39 -8.94
N THR A 36 -7.98 -11.48 -8.24
CA THR A 36 -7.92 -11.39 -6.77
C THR A 36 -7.48 -9.99 -6.38
N GLN A 37 -8.10 -9.43 -5.34
CA GLN A 37 -7.70 -8.12 -4.83
C GLN A 37 -6.28 -8.19 -4.25
N THR A 38 -5.42 -7.27 -4.67
CA THR A 38 -3.99 -7.32 -4.34
C THR A 38 -3.73 -7.34 -2.84
N HIS A 39 -4.48 -6.53 -2.08
CA HIS A 39 -4.31 -6.41 -0.62
C HIS A 39 -4.57 -7.72 0.13
N LEU A 40 -5.40 -8.62 -0.41
CA LEU A 40 -5.60 -9.96 0.16
C LEU A 40 -4.35 -10.83 0.00
N SER A 41 -3.64 -10.67 -1.12
CA SER A 41 -2.36 -11.36 -1.35
C SER A 41 -1.19 -10.72 -0.59
N ASP A 42 -1.26 -9.41 -0.33
CA ASP A 42 -0.16 -8.64 0.25
C ASP A 42 0.13 -9.07 1.68
N VAL A 43 -0.90 -9.32 2.50
CA VAL A 43 -0.74 -9.82 3.87
C VAL A 43 -0.03 -11.18 3.90
N ASN A 44 -0.44 -12.09 3.02
CA ASN A 44 0.20 -13.40 2.90
C ASN A 44 1.67 -13.28 2.48
N LYS A 45 1.95 -12.46 1.47
CA LYS A 45 3.32 -12.20 1.01
C LYS A 45 4.18 -11.54 2.09
N MET A 46 3.61 -10.59 2.85
CA MET A 46 4.26 -9.92 3.97
C MET A 46 4.69 -10.93 5.03
N ILE A 47 3.77 -11.79 5.48
CA ILE A 47 4.05 -12.81 6.50
C ILE A 47 5.14 -13.78 6.00
N GLN A 48 5.01 -14.28 4.77
CA GLN A 48 6.02 -15.16 4.18
C GLN A 48 7.39 -14.48 4.05
N GLY A 49 7.40 -13.20 3.70
CA GLY A 49 8.62 -12.38 3.64
C GLY A 49 9.31 -12.25 5.00
N ILE A 50 8.54 -11.98 6.07
CA ILE A 50 9.06 -11.91 7.44
C ILE A 50 9.67 -13.24 7.87
N ILE A 51 8.93 -14.34 7.68
CA ILE A 51 9.39 -15.70 8.06
C ILE A 51 10.66 -16.08 7.30
N THR A 52 10.67 -15.85 5.99
CA THR A 52 11.81 -16.19 5.12
C THR A 52 13.04 -15.37 5.51
N SER A 53 12.86 -14.07 5.72
CA SER A 53 13.94 -13.16 6.13
C SER A 53 14.53 -13.56 7.49
N TYR A 54 13.67 -13.90 8.45
CA TYR A 54 14.13 -14.34 9.77
C TYR A 54 14.88 -15.68 9.71
N ARG A 55 14.37 -16.65 8.95
CA ARG A 55 15.07 -17.94 8.73
C ARG A 55 16.44 -17.72 8.12
N GLN A 56 16.54 -16.88 7.11
CA GLN A 56 17.82 -16.52 6.50
C GLN A 56 18.77 -15.87 7.52
N PHE A 57 18.27 -14.92 8.32
CA PHE A 57 19.05 -14.27 9.35
C PHE A 57 19.59 -15.25 10.41
N VAL A 58 18.75 -16.14 10.93
CA VAL A 58 19.16 -17.13 11.93
C VAL A 58 20.15 -18.13 11.32
N ASN A 59 19.95 -18.57 10.08
CA ASN A 59 20.88 -19.48 9.43
C ASN A 59 22.26 -18.85 9.18
N GLN A 60 22.30 -17.57 8.80
CA GLN A 60 23.56 -16.84 8.61
C GLN A 60 24.23 -16.45 9.92
N LYS A 61 23.44 -16.16 10.96
CA LYS A 61 23.91 -15.74 12.29
C LYS A 61 23.23 -16.59 13.37
N PRO A 62 23.66 -17.84 13.57
CA PRO A 62 22.96 -18.79 14.45
C PRO A 62 23.05 -18.45 15.93
N PHE A 63 24.08 -17.72 16.36
CA PHE A 63 24.25 -17.36 17.78
C PHE A 63 24.70 -15.92 17.96
N TYR A 64 24.52 -15.39 19.17
CA TYR A 64 25.14 -14.14 19.61
C TYR A 64 25.87 -14.35 20.92
N LYS A 65 26.93 -13.57 21.13
CA LYS A 65 27.70 -13.60 22.36
C LYS A 65 27.05 -12.65 23.36
N GLN A 66 26.54 -13.19 24.47
CA GLN A 66 26.12 -12.40 25.60
C GLN A 66 27.27 -12.30 26.60
N ILE A 67 27.59 -11.09 27.02
CA ILE A 67 28.64 -10.83 28.00
C ILE A 67 27.97 -10.44 29.32
N LYS A 68 28.32 -11.12 30.40
CA LYS A 68 27.85 -10.85 31.76
C LYS A 68 29.05 -10.50 32.63
N SER A 69 28.93 -9.44 33.44
CA SER A 69 29.93 -9.06 34.42
C SER A 69 29.73 -9.85 35.70
N CYS A 70 30.77 -10.55 36.16
CA CYS A 70 30.77 -11.35 37.38
C CYS A 70 31.88 -10.83 38.30
N GLY A 71 31.62 -9.68 38.96
CA GLY A 71 32.59 -9.01 39.83
C GLY A 71 33.81 -8.51 39.03
N SER A 72 35.00 -9.03 39.35
CA SER A 72 36.25 -8.69 38.65
C SER A 72 36.49 -9.50 37.37
N LYS A 73 35.60 -10.43 37.02
CA LYS A 73 35.71 -11.27 35.82
C LYS A 73 34.57 -11.01 34.86
N THR A 74 34.84 -11.28 33.59
CA THR A 74 33.83 -11.23 32.52
C THR A 74 33.56 -12.65 32.06
N GLN A 75 32.29 -13.07 32.10
CA GLN A 75 31.86 -14.33 31.52
C GLN A 75 31.16 -14.04 30.20
N SER A 76 31.43 -14.86 29.18
CA SER A 76 30.71 -14.81 27.92
C SER A 76 30.02 -16.13 27.61
N GLU A 77 28.79 -16.03 27.16
CA GLU A 77 27.93 -17.14 26.80
C GLU A 77 27.51 -17.01 25.33
N LEU A 78 27.52 -18.11 24.58
CA LEU A 78 26.98 -18.15 23.23
C LEU A 78 25.51 -18.59 23.30
N ILE A 79 24.61 -17.69 22.93
CA ILE A 79 23.18 -17.96 22.90
C ILE A 79 22.75 -18.22 21.46
N TYR A 80 22.22 -19.41 21.22
CA TYR A 80 21.68 -19.81 19.92
C TYR A 80 20.29 -19.21 19.71
N ARG A 81 20.07 -18.65 18.51
CA ARG A 81 18.79 -18.11 18.09
C ARG A 81 17.80 -19.25 17.84
N LYS A 82 16.55 -19.04 18.24
CA LYS A 82 15.47 -20.02 18.05
C LYS A 82 15.13 -20.14 16.56
N GLN A 83 15.12 -21.36 16.05
CA GLN A 83 14.67 -21.65 14.69
C GLN A 83 13.15 -21.59 14.59
N VAL A 84 12.62 -21.11 13.46
CA VAL A 84 11.17 -21.05 13.21
C VAL A 84 10.68 -22.39 12.68
N ASN A 85 9.94 -23.11 13.54
CA ASN A 85 9.24 -24.34 13.17
C ASN A 85 7.81 -24.04 12.68
N ASN A 86 7.12 -25.07 12.17
CA ASN A 86 5.77 -24.92 11.61
C ASN A 86 4.73 -24.49 12.66
N ASN A 87 4.92 -24.88 13.93
CA ASN A 87 3.99 -24.50 15.01
C ASN A 87 4.06 -22.99 15.29
N SER A 88 5.27 -22.41 15.35
CA SER A 88 5.44 -20.97 15.51
C SER A 88 4.86 -20.18 14.33
N ILE A 89 4.86 -20.76 13.11
CA ILE A 89 4.22 -20.14 11.94
C ILE A 89 2.69 -20.20 12.07
N LEU A 90 2.14 -21.33 12.51
CA LEU A 90 0.70 -21.47 12.76
C LEU A 90 0.23 -20.49 13.83
N GLU A 91 0.97 -20.35 14.93
CA GLU A 91 0.68 -19.37 15.99
C GLU A 91 0.68 -17.93 15.46
N LEU A 92 1.67 -17.58 14.62
CA LEU A 92 1.72 -16.26 13.98
C LEU A 92 0.53 -16.03 13.05
N ASN A 93 0.21 -17.00 12.19
CA ASN A 93 -0.90 -16.91 11.24
C ASN A 93 -2.27 -16.81 11.94
N ASN A 94 -2.41 -17.41 13.12
CA ASN A 94 -3.64 -17.36 13.90
C ASN A 94 -3.77 -16.06 14.72
N ASN A 95 -2.70 -15.27 14.83
CA ASN A 95 -2.72 -14.01 15.57
C ASN A 95 -3.17 -12.84 14.67
N ASN A 96 -4.46 -12.80 14.36
CA ASN A 96 -5.06 -11.77 13.51
C ASN A 96 -4.79 -10.34 14.00
N ILE A 97 -4.76 -10.12 15.32
CA ILE A 97 -4.50 -8.80 15.91
C ILE A 97 -3.08 -8.33 15.58
N LEU A 98 -2.09 -9.21 15.75
CA LEU A 98 -0.71 -8.92 15.39
C LEU A 98 -0.56 -8.65 13.90
N ILE A 99 -1.19 -9.46 13.06
CA ILE A 99 -1.15 -9.31 11.59
C ILE A 99 -1.72 -7.97 11.16
N ILE A 100 -2.90 -7.60 11.67
CA ILE A 100 -3.56 -6.32 11.37
C ILE A 100 -2.67 -5.15 11.79
N ASN A 101 -2.09 -5.21 12.99
CA ASN A 101 -1.21 -4.17 13.49
C ASN A 101 0.04 -4.00 12.59
N LEU A 102 0.74 -5.10 12.32
CA LEU A 102 1.92 -5.09 11.44
C LEU A 102 1.59 -4.57 10.05
N TYR A 103 0.49 -5.02 9.46
CA TYR A 103 0.06 -4.57 8.13
C TYR A 103 -0.23 -3.07 8.11
N CYS A 104 -0.94 -2.54 9.12
CA CYS A 104 -1.17 -1.09 9.26
C CYS A 104 0.13 -0.29 9.34
N ILE A 105 1.08 -0.73 10.16
CA ILE A 105 2.38 -0.05 10.35
C ILE A 105 3.16 -0.05 9.03
N ILE A 106 3.32 -1.23 8.41
CA ILE A 106 4.06 -1.38 7.16
C ILE A 106 3.42 -0.52 6.06
N ARG A 107 2.08 -0.56 5.95
CA ARG A 107 1.37 0.24 4.96
C ARG A 107 1.53 1.74 5.19
N ASN A 108 1.58 2.19 6.46
CA ASN A 108 1.87 3.59 6.76
C ASN A 108 3.26 3.98 6.25
N ILE A 109 4.28 3.15 6.53
CA ILE A 109 5.66 3.38 6.10
C ILE A 109 5.77 3.40 4.57
N GLU A 110 5.16 2.43 3.87
CA GLU A 110 5.12 2.39 2.40
C GLU A 110 4.54 3.67 1.80
N GLU A 111 3.53 4.24 2.46
CA GLU A 111 2.87 5.47 2.05
C GLU A 111 3.60 6.75 2.50
N ARG A 112 4.80 6.62 3.08
CA ARG A 112 5.60 7.72 3.67
C ARG A 112 4.92 8.38 4.87
N GLU A 113 4.37 7.55 5.74
CA GLU A 113 3.82 7.91 7.05
C GLU A 113 2.74 9.01 6.99
N PRO A 114 1.67 8.85 6.18
CA PRO A 114 0.61 9.86 6.10
C PRO A 114 -0.20 9.99 7.40
N LEU A 115 -0.20 8.95 8.25
CA LEU A 115 -0.88 8.96 9.53
C LEU A 115 0.13 9.13 10.66
N ASN A 116 -0.17 10.03 11.60
CA ASN A 116 0.57 10.11 12.86
C ASN A 116 0.22 8.91 13.78
N ASN A 117 0.93 8.77 14.89
CA ASN A 117 0.73 7.65 15.81
C ASN A 117 -0.69 7.55 16.38
N ILE A 118 -1.36 8.68 16.63
CA ILE A 118 -2.72 8.70 17.19
C ILE A 118 -3.71 8.18 16.15
N ASP A 119 -3.63 8.70 14.93
CA ASP A 119 -4.49 8.30 13.82
C ASP A 119 -4.25 6.85 13.39
N LEU A 120 -2.98 6.42 13.39
CA LEU A 120 -2.61 5.03 13.11
C LEU A 120 -3.19 4.07 14.17
N ASN A 121 -3.07 4.40 15.45
CA ASN A 121 -3.64 3.60 16.53
C ASN A 121 -5.16 3.54 16.45
N LYS A 122 -5.80 4.66 16.06
CA LYS A 122 -7.25 4.68 15.80
C LYS A 122 -7.63 3.74 14.67
N LEU A 123 -6.92 3.82 13.53
CA LEU A 123 -7.13 2.93 12.38
C LEU A 123 -6.97 1.46 12.77
N ILE A 124 -5.93 1.12 13.52
CA ILE A 124 -5.68 -0.25 14.01
C ILE A 124 -6.84 -0.72 14.89
N LYS A 125 -7.30 0.11 15.83
CA LYS A 125 -8.42 -0.22 16.71
C LYS A 125 -9.71 -0.45 15.92
N GLU A 126 -9.99 0.39 14.94
CA GLU A 126 -11.14 0.26 14.05
C GLU A 126 -11.04 -1.04 13.22
N ALA A 127 -9.89 -1.32 12.63
CA ALA A 127 -9.67 -2.55 11.86
C ALA A 127 -9.82 -3.82 12.71
N ILE A 128 -9.34 -3.82 13.97
CA ILE A 128 -9.55 -4.94 14.90
C ILE A 128 -11.05 -5.13 15.18
N ASN A 129 -11.82 -4.05 15.31
CA ASN A 129 -13.27 -4.16 15.49
C ASN A 129 -13.94 -4.77 14.25
N TYR A 130 -13.52 -4.38 13.04
CA TYR A 130 -13.98 -5.03 11.80
C TYR A 130 -13.64 -6.51 11.78
N GLN A 131 -12.43 -6.90 12.19
CA GLN A 131 -12.02 -8.31 12.23
C GLN A 131 -12.88 -9.13 13.21
N LYS A 132 -13.24 -8.55 14.36
CA LYS A 132 -14.09 -9.22 15.36
C LYS A 132 -15.54 -9.34 14.89
N ALA A 133 -16.04 -8.35 14.16
CA ALA A 133 -17.42 -8.32 13.70
C ALA A 133 -17.63 -9.17 12.43
N PHE A 134 -16.61 -9.26 11.57
CA PHE A 134 -16.65 -9.93 10.29
C PHE A 134 -15.49 -10.94 10.21
N ASP A 135 -14.48 -10.65 9.39
CA ASP A 135 -13.32 -11.48 9.18
C ASP A 135 -12.06 -10.63 8.92
N THR A 136 -10.92 -11.31 8.83
CA THR A 136 -9.64 -10.66 8.55
C THR A 136 -9.62 -10.01 7.18
N GLU A 137 -10.22 -10.61 6.15
CA GLU A 137 -10.23 -10.04 4.79
C GLU A 137 -10.95 -8.69 4.75
N THR A 138 -12.08 -8.59 5.41
CA THR A 138 -12.88 -7.37 5.55
C THR A 138 -12.11 -6.28 6.28
N ALA A 139 -11.41 -6.64 7.37
CA ALA A 139 -10.56 -5.70 8.10
C ALA A 139 -9.40 -5.17 7.24
N ILE A 140 -8.75 -6.03 6.44
CA ILE A 140 -7.69 -5.63 5.52
C ILE A 140 -8.23 -4.76 4.38
N GLY A 141 -9.40 -5.08 3.85
CA GLY A 141 -10.12 -4.27 2.86
C GLY A 141 -10.39 -2.87 3.40
N TYR A 142 -10.91 -2.77 4.63
CA TYR A 142 -11.15 -1.50 5.32
C TYR A 142 -9.86 -0.66 5.44
N ILE A 143 -8.75 -1.25 5.88
CA ILE A 143 -7.45 -0.57 5.96
C ILE A 143 -7.04 -0.04 4.58
N ASN A 144 -7.14 -0.88 3.55
CA ASN A 144 -6.73 -0.50 2.20
C ASN A 144 -7.58 0.65 1.65
N ASP A 145 -8.88 0.68 1.93
CA ASP A 145 -9.77 1.77 1.53
C ASP A 145 -9.39 3.09 2.22
N ARG A 146 -9.06 3.05 3.52
CA ARG A 146 -8.59 4.22 4.27
C ARG A 146 -7.30 4.80 3.67
N TYR A 147 -6.32 3.96 3.31
CA TYR A 147 -5.12 4.44 2.64
C TYR A 147 -5.38 4.93 1.21
N ARG A 148 -6.33 4.31 0.48
CA ARG A 148 -6.69 4.76 -0.87
C ARG A 148 -7.25 6.18 -0.88
N GLU A 149 -7.96 6.60 0.16
CA GLU A 149 -8.42 7.98 0.32
C GLU A 149 -7.26 8.97 0.37
N THR A 150 -6.18 8.63 1.08
CA THR A 150 -4.99 9.49 1.17
C THR A 150 -4.30 9.68 -0.19
N ARG A 151 -4.28 8.64 -1.04
CA ARG A 151 -3.66 8.69 -2.37
C ARG A 151 -4.34 9.66 -3.34
N LYS A 152 -5.64 9.92 -3.18
CA LYS A 152 -6.39 10.81 -4.10
C LYS A 152 -5.82 12.22 -4.13
N PHE A 153 -5.24 12.66 -3.01
CA PHE A 153 -4.71 14.02 -2.81
C PHE A 153 -3.20 14.14 -3.03
N LYS A 154 -2.47 13.02 -3.17
CA LYS A 154 -1.04 13.02 -3.46
C LYS A 154 -0.76 13.51 -4.88
N ASP A 155 0.48 13.94 -5.13
CA ASP A 155 0.85 14.34 -6.48
C ASP A 155 0.75 13.16 -7.47
N GLY A 156 0.26 13.43 -8.68
CA GLY A 156 -0.16 12.39 -9.64
C GLY A 156 -1.50 11.73 -9.32
N GLY A 157 -2.09 11.98 -8.15
CA GLY A 157 -3.44 11.54 -7.80
C GLY A 157 -4.53 12.32 -8.55
N ILE A 158 -5.74 11.76 -8.61
CA ILE A 158 -6.85 12.33 -9.39
C ILE A 158 -7.16 13.79 -8.99
N ASN A 159 -7.11 14.13 -7.70
CA ASN A 159 -7.37 15.48 -7.24
C ASN A 159 -6.20 16.42 -7.54
N SER A 160 -4.95 15.92 -7.54
CA SER A 160 -3.79 16.71 -7.99
C SER A 160 -3.92 17.05 -9.49
N VAL A 161 -4.30 16.09 -10.33
CA VAL A 161 -4.51 16.30 -11.76
C VAL A 161 -5.64 17.30 -12.01
N ILE A 162 -6.79 17.14 -11.34
CA ILE A 162 -7.92 18.08 -11.45
C ILE A 162 -7.50 19.48 -11.00
N ARG A 163 -6.76 19.61 -9.90
CA ARG A 163 -6.26 20.89 -9.40
C ARG A 163 -5.33 21.55 -10.42
N LYS A 164 -4.33 20.83 -10.92
CA LYS A 164 -3.38 21.32 -11.94
C LYS A 164 -4.11 21.76 -13.23
N GLN A 165 -5.15 21.02 -13.65
CA GLN A 165 -5.98 21.40 -14.79
C GLN A 165 -6.78 22.68 -14.54
N LYS A 166 -7.34 22.87 -13.34
CA LYS A 166 -8.04 24.09 -12.95
C LYS A 166 -7.09 25.29 -12.88
N GLU A 167 -5.93 25.13 -12.27
CA GLU A 167 -4.86 26.15 -12.21
C GLU A 167 -4.44 26.58 -13.61
N LYS A 168 -4.19 25.61 -14.52
CA LYS A 168 -3.87 25.91 -15.93
C LYS A 168 -4.98 26.69 -16.64
N LYS A 169 -6.25 26.32 -16.41
CA LYS A 169 -7.40 27.05 -16.97
C LYS A 169 -7.53 28.47 -16.43
N ASN A 170 -7.16 28.70 -15.17
CA ASN A 170 -7.18 30.03 -14.56
C ASN A 170 -6.04 30.90 -15.08
N LEU A 171 -4.83 30.35 -15.25
CA LEU A 171 -3.68 31.04 -15.85
C LEU A 171 -3.96 31.47 -17.30
N THR A 172 -4.72 30.70 -18.07
CA THR A 172 -5.14 31.09 -19.43
C THR A 172 -6.28 32.11 -19.48
N LYS A 173 -6.87 32.47 -18.34
CA LYS A 173 -8.01 33.41 -18.25
C LYS A 173 -7.63 34.78 -17.70
N GLU A 174 -6.42 34.96 -17.17
CA GLU A 174 -5.92 36.30 -16.88
C GLU A 174 -5.53 36.98 -18.19
N PRO A 175 -6.09 38.17 -18.52
CA PRO A 175 -5.63 38.91 -19.68
C PRO A 175 -4.19 39.36 -19.44
N HIS A 176 -3.35 39.20 -20.46
CA HIS A 176 -2.08 39.90 -20.57
C HIS A 176 -2.36 41.41 -20.41
N ASN A 177 -2.17 41.95 -19.20
CA ASN A 177 -1.95 43.37 -19.02
C ASN A 177 -0.52 43.64 -19.51
N ASP A 178 -0.37 43.75 -20.83
CA ASP A 178 0.82 44.33 -21.42
C ASP A 178 0.84 45.81 -21.03
N THR A 179 1.60 46.10 -19.97
CA THR A 179 1.98 47.45 -19.59
C THR A 179 2.66 48.12 -20.77
N ILE A 180 1.99 49.11 -21.36
CA ILE A 180 2.51 49.97 -22.42
C ILE A 180 3.73 50.73 -21.87
N LEU A 181 4.93 50.24 -22.19
CA LEU A 181 6.17 51.02 -22.15
C LEU A 181 6.37 51.59 -23.57
N GLY A 182 5.67 52.68 -23.85
CA GLY A 182 5.63 53.32 -25.15
C GLY A 182 5.56 54.83 -25.04
N SER A 183 6.63 55.46 -24.55
CA SER A 183 6.87 56.89 -24.79
C SER A 183 8.36 57.22 -24.66
N LEU A 184 9.13 56.89 -25.69
CA LEU A 184 10.36 57.61 -26.01
C LEU A 184 10.59 57.51 -27.52
N PHE A 185 10.73 58.68 -28.14
CA PHE A 185 11.20 58.97 -29.51
C PHE A 185 10.20 58.97 -30.68
N THR A 186 9.59 60.14 -30.90
CA THR A 186 9.51 60.90 -32.17
C THR A 186 9.10 62.34 -31.79
N GLY A 187 9.69 63.46 -32.18
CA GLY A 187 10.84 63.86 -32.98
C GLY A 187 10.84 65.40 -33.10
N ARG A 188 11.97 65.94 -33.62
CA ARG A 188 12.33 67.35 -33.90
C ARG A 188 12.81 68.19 -32.72
#